data_AF-A0A528ISJ3-F1
#
_entry.id   AF-A0A528ISJ3-F1
#
_cell.length_a   1.000
_cell.length_b   1.000
_cell.length_c   1.000
_cell.angle_alpha   90.00
_cell.angle_beta   90.00
_cell.angle_gamma   90.00
#
_symmetry.space_group_name_H-M   'P 1'
#
loop_
_entity.id
_entity.type
_entity.pdbx_description
1 polymer ?
#
loop_
_entity_poly.entity_id
_entity_poly.type
_entity_poly.pdbx_seq_one_letter_code
_entity_poly.pdbx_strand_id
1 'polypeptide(L)'
;IVTAGVPRKPGMSRDDLLGINLKVMEQVGAGLKKYAPKAFVICITNPLDAMVWALQKFSGLPKTHVVGMAGVLDSARFRYFLAEEFKVSVEDVTAFVLGGHGDSMVPMIRYSTVAGIPLPDLVKMGWTSKEKLDQ
;
A
#
# COMPACT_ATOMS: atom_id res chain seq x y z
N ILE A 1 -12.18 -2.63 -9.30
CA ILE A 1 -11.26 -1.70 -8.62
C ILE A 1 -12.12 -0.60 -7.99
N VAL A 2 -11.93 -0.26 -6.72
CA VAL A 2 -12.75 0.70 -5.97
C VAL A 2 -11.88 1.88 -5.55
N THR A 3 -12.17 3.03 -6.15
CA THR A 3 -11.56 4.34 -5.85
C THR A 3 -12.57 5.34 -5.29
N ALA A 4 -13.84 4.95 -5.19
CA ALA A 4 -14.92 5.81 -4.71
C ALA A 4 -14.72 6.17 -3.25
N GLY A 5 -14.87 7.45 -2.93
CA GLY A 5 -14.71 8.00 -1.59
C GLY A 5 -14.44 9.49 -1.65
N VAL A 6 -14.35 10.10 -0.47
CA VAL A 6 -13.98 11.50 -0.32
C VAL A 6 -12.50 11.55 0.11
N PRO A 7 -11.66 12.40 -0.50
CA PRO A 7 -10.31 12.63 -0.01
C PRO A 7 -10.35 13.41 1.32
N ARG A 8 -9.33 13.26 2.16
CA ARG A 8 -9.21 14.06 3.38
C ARG A 8 -9.12 15.55 3.01
N LYS A 9 -10.07 16.35 3.50
CA LYS A 9 -10.08 17.82 3.30
C LYS A 9 -9.39 18.53 4.47
N PRO A 10 -8.84 19.75 4.26
CA PRO A 10 -8.39 20.59 5.37
C PRO A 10 -9.49 20.75 6.43
N GLY A 11 -9.15 20.61 7.71
CA GLY A 11 -10.10 20.68 8.83
C GLY A 11 -10.87 19.38 9.13
N MET A 12 -10.73 18.33 8.31
CA MET A 12 -11.40 17.04 8.54
C MET A 12 -10.57 16.14 9.48
N SER A 13 -11.22 15.60 10.52
CA SER A 13 -10.59 14.61 11.41
C SER A 13 -10.44 13.25 10.69
N ARG A 14 -9.61 12.35 11.26
CA ARG A 14 -9.50 10.98 10.73
C ARG A 14 -10.83 10.22 10.87
N ASP A 15 -11.56 10.46 11.96
CA ASP A 15 -12.83 9.79 12.25
C ASP A 15 -13.94 10.26 11.31
N ASP A 16 -13.99 11.56 10.96
CA ASP A 16 -14.94 12.09 9.99
C ASP A 16 -14.76 11.42 8.62
N LEU A 17 -13.51 11.33 8.16
CA LEU A 17 -13.16 10.68 6.89
C LEU A 17 -13.58 9.21 6.90
N LEU A 18 -13.28 8.51 8.00
CA LEU A 18 -13.62 7.10 8.17
C LEU A 18 -15.15 6.90 8.13
N GLY A 19 -15.91 7.71 8.85
CA GLY A 19 -17.37 7.64 8.86
C GLY A 19 -18.00 7.89 7.47
N ILE A 20 -17.48 8.87 6.71
CA ILE A 20 -17.96 9.15 5.35
C ILE A 20 -17.65 7.97 4.43
N ASN A 21 -16.39 7.51 4.40
CA ASN A 21 -15.98 6.48 3.46
C ASN A 21 -16.55 5.09 3.82
N LEU A 22 -16.86 4.80 5.08
CA LEU A 22 -17.60 3.60 5.45
C LEU A 22 -18.99 3.53 4.78
N LYS A 23 -19.74 4.64 4.75
CA LYS A 23 -21.04 4.70 4.07
C LYS A 23 -20.89 4.46 2.56
N VAL A 24 -19.83 5.00 1.96
CA VAL A 24 -19.52 4.74 0.54
C VAL A 24 -19.20 3.26 0.32
N MET A 25 -18.38 2.64 1.20
CA MET A 25 -18.04 1.22 1.10
C MET A 25 -19.26 0.31 1.28
N GLU A 26 -20.24 0.69 2.11
CA GLU A 26 -21.50 -0.05 2.26
C GLU A 26 -22.28 -0.09 0.96
N GLN A 27 -22.47 1.07 0.31
CA GLN A 27 -23.16 1.17 -0.97
C GLN A 27 -22.44 0.39 -2.09
N VAL A 28 -21.12 0.56 -2.19
CA VAL A 28 -20.31 -0.17 -3.17
C VAL A 28 -20.34 -1.67 -2.89
N GLY A 29 -20.24 -2.07 -1.63
CA GLY A 29 -20.31 -3.46 -1.20
C GLY A 29 -21.62 -4.13 -1.58
N ALA A 30 -22.75 -3.47 -1.32
CA ALA A 30 -24.07 -3.96 -1.74
C ALA A 30 -24.18 -4.12 -3.27
N GLY A 31 -23.62 -3.17 -4.02
CA GLY A 31 -23.55 -3.25 -5.48
C GLY A 31 -22.72 -4.43 -5.98
N LEU A 32 -21.53 -4.65 -5.40
CA LEU A 32 -20.67 -5.79 -5.70
C LEU A 32 -21.39 -7.12 -5.40
N LYS A 33 -22.04 -7.22 -4.24
CA LYS A 33 -22.79 -8.41 -3.84
C LYS A 33 -23.90 -8.75 -4.83
N LYS A 34 -24.62 -7.74 -5.32
CA LYS A 34 -25.77 -7.93 -6.22
C LYS A 34 -25.35 -8.22 -7.66
N TYR A 35 -24.38 -7.47 -8.18
CA TYR A 35 -24.10 -7.45 -9.62
C TYR A 35 -22.79 -8.13 -10.00
N ALA A 36 -21.84 -8.28 -9.07
CA ALA A 36 -20.52 -8.84 -9.34
C ALA A 36 -20.03 -9.80 -8.21
N PRO A 37 -20.82 -10.80 -7.79
CA PRO A 37 -20.51 -11.63 -6.62
C PRO A 37 -19.27 -12.53 -6.78
N LYS A 38 -18.69 -12.61 -7.98
CA LYS A 38 -17.49 -13.41 -8.30
C LYS A 38 -16.28 -12.55 -8.70
N ALA A 39 -16.38 -11.22 -8.57
CA ALA A 39 -15.29 -10.33 -8.98
C ALA A 39 -14.08 -10.43 -8.05
N PHE A 40 -12.90 -10.19 -8.60
CA PHE A 40 -11.72 -9.85 -7.82
C PHE A 40 -11.69 -8.33 -7.59
N VAL A 41 -11.69 -7.92 -6.33
CA VAL A 41 -11.89 -6.54 -5.91
C VAL A 41 -10.60 -5.99 -5.32
N ILE A 42 -10.12 -4.91 -5.91
CA ILE A 42 -8.98 -4.13 -5.40
C ILE A 42 -9.53 -2.82 -4.85
N CYS A 43 -9.35 -2.59 -3.55
CA CYS A 43 -9.71 -1.35 -2.85
C CYS A 43 -8.52 -0.39 -2.82
N ILE A 44 -8.78 0.90 -3.07
CA ILE A 44 -7.78 1.98 -2.98
C ILE A 44 -8.26 3.09 -2.02
N THR A 45 -9.56 3.13 -1.68
CA THR A 45 -10.15 4.17 -0.84
C THR A 45 -9.49 4.22 0.54
N ASN A 46 -9.12 5.41 0.99
CA ASN A 46 -8.48 5.62 2.29
C ASN A 46 -9.51 5.87 3.43
N PRO A 47 -9.18 5.55 4.69
CA PRO A 47 -7.97 4.85 5.15
C PRO A 47 -7.95 3.36 4.74
N LEU A 48 -6.94 2.96 3.97
CA LEU A 48 -6.97 1.75 3.13
C LEU A 48 -7.30 0.47 3.91
N ASP A 49 -6.57 0.19 4.98
CA ASP A 49 -6.73 -1.07 5.74
C ASP A 49 -8.13 -1.21 6.35
N ALA A 50 -8.72 -0.11 6.82
CA ALA A 50 -10.09 -0.10 7.33
C ALA A 50 -11.11 -0.24 6.19
N MET A 51 -10.89 0.42 5.04
CA MET A 51 -11.82 0.38 3.91
C MET A 51 -11.85 -0.97 3.21
N VAL A 52 -10.70 -1.64 3.02
CA VAL A 52 -10.68 -2.99 2.44
C VAL A 52 -11.39 -3.99 3.35
N TRP A 53 -11.20 -3.86 4.67
CA TRP A 53 -11.92 -4.68 5.65
C TRP A 53 -13.43 -4.43 5.58
N ALA A 54 -13.86 -3.18 5.60
CA ALA A 54 -15.26 -2.80 5.54
C ALA A 54 -15.92 -3.27 4.23
N LEU A 55 -15.25 -3.06 3.10
CA LEU A 55 -15.73 -3.48 1.79
C LEU A 55 -15.90 -5.01 1.72
N GLN A 56 -14.97 -5.78 2.29
CA GLN A 56 -15.10 -7.24 2.39
C GLN A 56 -16.32 -7.63 3.23
N LYS A 57 -16.55 -6.95 4.36
CA LYS A 57 -17.71 -7.20 5.23
C LYS A 57 -19.04 -6.87 4.54
N PHE A 58 -19.15 -5.69 3.93
CA PHE A 58 -20.40 -5.24 3.29
C PHE A 58 -20.72 -6.02 2.01
N SER A 59 -19.70 -6.37 1.22
CA SER A 59 -19.90 -7.14 -0.01
C SER A 59 -20.16 -8.62 0.23
N GLY A 60 -19.65 -9.18 1.33
CA GLY A 60 -19.75 -10.61 1.65
C GLY A 60 -18.96 -11.53 0.71
N LEU A 61 -18.09 -10.96 -0.14
CA LEU A 61 -17.20 -11.75 -1.00
C LEU A 61 -16.17 -12.53 -0.16
N PRO A 62 -15.62 -13.64 -0.69
CA PRO A 62 -14.53 -14.35 -0.05
C PRO A 62 -13.35 -13.42 0.25
N LYS A 63 -12.71 -13.58 1.42
CA LYS A 63 -11.54 -12.77 1.82
C LYS A 63 -10.41 -12.82 0.80
N THR A 64 -10.25 -13.94 0.08
CA THR A 64 -9.25 -14.13 -0.98
C THR A 64 -9.53 -13.32 -2.26
N HIS A 65 -10.71 -12.71 -2.38
CA HIS A 65 -11.14 -11.94 -3.55
C HIS A 65 -11.21 -10.44 -3.30
N VAL A 66 -10.89 -9.97 -2.08
CA VAL A 66 -10.93 -8.54 -1.72
C VAL A 66 -9.58 -8.16 -1.14
N VAL A 67 -8.82 -7.35 -1.87
CA VAL A 67 -7.47 -6.92 -1.49
C VAL A 67 -7.36 -5.40 -1.49
N GLY A 68 -6.44 -4.87 -0.70
CA GLY A 68 -6.11 -3.45 -0.66
C GLY A 68 -4.84 -3.18 -1.47
N MET A 69 -4.82 -2.11 -2.25
CA MET A 69 -3.61 -1.63 -2.92
C MET A 69 -2.95 -0.56 -2.05
N ALA A 70 -1.81 -0.92 -1.46
CA ALA A 70 -0.94 -0.02 -0.70
C ALA A 70 0.53 -0.39 -0.93
N GLY A 71 0.92 -1.60 -0.50
CA GLY A 71 2.33 -2.03 -0.53
C GLY A 71 3.01 -1.99 -1.89
N VAL A 72 2.28 -2.13 -3.01
CA VAL A 72 2.85 -1.98 -4.35
C VAL A 72 3.29 -0.53 -4.62
N LEU A 73 2.49 0.46 -4.21
CA LEU A 73 2.85 1.88 -4.33
C LEU A 73 4.04 2.23 -3.45
N ASP A 74 4.04 1.73 -2.21
CA ASP A 74 5.10 1.99 -1.26
C ASP A 74 6.41 1.32 -1.69
N SER A 75 6.36 0.08 -2.18
CA SER A 75 7.48 -0.60 -2.81
C SER A 75 7.97 0.14 -4.06
N ALA A 76 7.08 0.62 -4.93
CA ALA A 76 7.47 1.38 -6.12
C ALA A 76 8.21 2.69 -5.78
N ARG A 77 7.72 3.44 -4.78
CA ARG A 77 8.40 4.64 -4.27
C ARG A 77 9.76 4.30 -3.69
N PHE A 78 9.84 3.25 -2.87
CA PHE A 78 11.10 2.85 -2.27
C PHE A 78 12.12 2.39 -3.32
N ARG A 79 11.69 1.61 -4.33
CA ARG A 79 12.53 1.23 -5.48
C ARG A 79 13.06 2.45 -6.23
N TYR A 80 12.22 3.46 -6.44
CA TYR A 80 12.63 4.71 -7.09
C TYR A 80 13.77 5.39 -6.31
N PHE A 81 13.61 5.61 -5.00
CA PHE A 81 14.64 6.27 -4.19
C PHE A 81 15.94 5.46 -4.10
N LEU A 82 15.85 4.13 -4.00
CA LEU A 82 17.04 3.26 -4.01
C LEU A 82 17.75 3.32 -5.37
N ALA A 83 17.01 3.27 -6.48
CA ALA A 83 17.59 3.39 -7.82
C ALA A 83 18.27 4.74 -8.03
N GLU A 84 17.71 5.82 -7.48
CA GLU A 84 18.28 7.17 -7.50
C GLU A 84 19.58 7.24 -6.66
N GLU A 85 19.58 6.72 -5.43
CA GLU A 85 20.76 6.70 -4.56
C GLU A 85 21.91 5.87 -5.17
N PHE A 86 21.62 4.68 -5.70
CA PHE A 86 22.63 3.78 -6.26
C PHE A 86 22.95 4.06 -7.74
N LYS A 87 22.18 4.93 -8.41
CA LYS A 87 22.32 5.28 -9.84
C LYS A 87 22.26 4.05 -10.75
N VAL A 88 21.26 3.20 -10.53
CA VAL A 88 21.02 1.96 -11.27
C VAL A 88 19.63 1.96 -11.90
N SER A 89 19.34 0.97 -12.75
CA SER A 89 17.99 0.77 -13.27
C SER A 89 17.02 0.42 -12.14
N VAL A 90 15.82 1.01 -12.15
CA VAL A 90 14.72 0.62 -11.26
C VAL A 90 14.32 -0.85 -11.44
N GLU A 91 14.60 -1.44 -12.61
CA GLU A 91 14.33 -2.85 -12.91
C GLU A 91 15.19 -3.80 -12.08
N ASP A 92 16.39 -3.36 -11.70
CA ASP A 92 17.34 -4.15 -10.90
C ASP A 92 17.13 -3.97 -9.39
N VAL A 93 16.19 -3.12 -8.98
CA VAL A 93 15.89 -2.86 -7.57
C VAL A 93 14.64 -3.61 -7.14
N THR A 94 14.78 -4.41 -6.08
CA THR A 94 13.66 -5.01 -5.36
C THR A 94 13.50 -4.31 -4.01
N ALA A 95 12.28 -3.85 -3.70
CA ALA A 95 11.97 -3.29 -2.39
C ALA A 95 10.87 -4.12 -1.71
N PHE A 96 11.14 -4.57 -0.50
CA PHE A 96 10.21 -5.38 0.29
C PHE A 96 9.58 -4.54 1.38
N VAL A 97 8.25 -4.39 1.36
CA VAL A 97 7.49 -3.56 2.29
C VAL A 97 6.29 -4.34 2.82
N LEU A 98 6.08 -4.28 4.14
CA LEU A 98 4.93 -4.84 4.85
C LEU A 98 4.23 -3.74 5.65
N GLY A 99 3.18 -4.13 6.39
CA GLY A 99 2.45 -3.21 7.28
C GLY A 99 1.30 -2.51 6.56
N GLY A 100 0.85 -1.41 7.16
CA GLY A 100 -0.19 -0.55 6.58
C GLY A 100 0.41 0.54 5.69
N HIS A 101 -0.45 1.37 5.12
CA HIS A 101 -0.02 2.54 4.35
C HIS A 101 0.28 3.75 5.25
N GLY A 102 1.38 4.46 4.99
CA GLY A 102 1.80 5.64 5.75
C GLY A 102 2.68 5.30 6.95
N ASP A 103 2.41 5.90 8.11
CA ASP A 103 3.25 5.76 9.33
C ASP A 103 3.35 4.32 9.86
N SER A 104 2.49 3.42 9.41
CA SER A 104 2.47 1.99 9.78
C SER A 104 3.18 1.08 8.76
N MET A 105 3.87 1.67 7.78
CA MET A 105 4.69 0.96 6.81
C MET A 105 5.93 0.36 7.48
N VAL A 106 6.28 -0.87 7.10
CA VAL A 106 7.44 -1.60 7.61
C VAL A 106 8.35 -2.00 6.45
N PRO A 107 9.36 -1.19 6.10
CA PRO A 107 10.34 -1.52 5.07
C PRO A 107 11.31 -2.60 5.57
N MET A 108 11.44 -3.69 4.82
CA MET A 108 12.30 -4.83 5.16
C MET A 108 13.66 -4.69 4.47
N ILE A 109 14.52 -3.81 5.00
CA ILE A 109 15.82 -3.45 4.41
C ILE A 109 16.67 -4.68 4.01
N ARG A 110 16.71 -5.74 4.83
CA ARG A 110 17.44 -6.98 4.55
C ARG A 110 16.91 -7.76 3.32
N TYR A 111 15.64 -7.61 2.99
CA TYR A 111 15.00 -8.27 1.84
C TYR A 111 14.82 -7.34 0.63
N SER A 112 15.22 -6.07 0.76
CA SER A 112 15.38 -5.17 -0.37
C SER A 112 16.78 -5.34 -0.95
N THR A 113 16.90 -5.32 -2.28
CA THR A 113 18.15 -5.63 -2.98
C THR A 113 18.36 -4.77 -4.22
N VAL A 114 19.63 -4.58 -4.61
CA VAL A 114 20.02 -4.14 -5.95
C VAL A 114 20.75 -5.29 -6.64
N ALA A 115 20.26 -5.75 -7.79
CA ALA A 115 20.78 -6.90 -8.54
C ALA A 115 21.00 -8.16 -7.66
N GLY A 116 20.13 -8.35 -6.66
CA GLY A 116 20.20 -9.45 -5.70
C GLY A 116 21.10 -9.22 -4.48
N ILE A 117 21.85 -8.12 -4.40
CA ILE A 117 22.68 -7.76 -3.24
C ILE A 117 21.82 -7.03 -2.20
N PRO A 118 21.69 -7.53 -0.95
CA PRO A 118 20.90 -6.87 0.09
C PRO A 118 21.40 -5.47 0.46
N LEU A 119 20.48 -4.55 0.79
CA LEU A 119 20.83 -3.19 1.21
C LEU A 119 21.84 -3.14 2.38
N PRO A 120 21.76 -3.99 3.43
CA PRO A 120 22.75 -3.98 4.50
C PRO A 120 24.16 -4.33 4.02
N ASP A 121 24.27 -5.14 2.96
CA ASP A 121 25.57 -5.51 2.39
C ASP A 121 26.09 -4.38 1.49
N LEU A 122 25.22 -3.66 0.78
CA LEU A 122 25.60 -2.42 0.08
C LEU A 122 26.13 -1.33 1.02
N VAL A 123 25.59 -1.23 2.25
CA VAL A 123 26.14 -0.35 3.29
C VAL A 123 27.55 -0.81 3.69
N LYS A 124 27.75 -2.11 3.97
CA LYS A 124 29.08 -2.65 4.32
C LYS A 124 30.10 -2.46 3.20
N MET A 125 29.66 -2.49 1.95
CA MET A 125 30.49 -2.26 0.76
C MET A 125 30.77 -0.77 0.49
N GLY A 126 30.17 0.15 1.26
CA GLY A 126 30.36 1.59 1.12
C GLY A 126 29.61 2.24 -0.05
N TRP A 127 28.59 1.57 -0.61
CA TRP A 127 27.78 2.11 -1.71
C TRP A 127 26.77 3.16 -1.22
N THR A 128 26.35 3.08 0.03
CA THR A 128 25.53 4.07 0.72
C THR A 128 25.80 4.05 2.24
N SER A 129 25.17 4.93 3.01
CA SER A 129 25.28 4.97 4.47
C SER A 129 24.00 4.47 5.14
N LYS A 130 24.10 4.05 6.40
CA LYS A 130 22.93 3.64 7.17
C LYS A 130 21.96 4.81 7.37
N GLU A 131 22.49 6.00 7.63
CA GLU A 131 21.69 7.21 7.84
C GLU A 131 20.85 7.57 6.64
N LYS A 132 21.34 7.34 5.41
CA LYS A 132 20.57 7.56 4.19
C LYS A 132 19.47 6.51 3.98
N LEU A 133 19.70 5.26 4.40
CA LEU A 133 18.69 4.20 4.29
C LEU A 133 17.58 4.32 5.34
N ASP A 134 17.89 4.92 6.49
CA ASP A 134 16.93 5.13 7.59
C ASP A 134 16.07 6.41 7.40
N GLN A 135 16.35 7.24 6.38
CA GLN A 135 15.59 8.43 5.98
C GLN A 135 14.48 8.09 4.98
#